data_AF-G1X8K6-F1
#
_entry.id   AF-G1X8K6-F1
#
_cell.length_a   1.000
_cell.length_b   1.000
_cell.length_c   1.000
_cell.angle_alpha   90.00
_cell.angle_beta   90.00
_cell.angle_gamma   90.00
#
_symmetry.space_group_name_H-M   'P 1'
#
loop_
_entity.id
_entity.type
_entity.pdbx_description
1 polymer ?
#
loop_
_entity_poly.entity_id
_entity_poly.type
_entity_poly.pdbx_seq_one_letter_code
_entity_poly.pdbx_strand_id
1 'polypeptide(L)'
;MRTFEALNGLQTISLLFRNRQTPEKVRLRVTEFLYFYLLPEVEDSQGHQRNRYQMRESGYSSAQFVVIGNERVMGPKTRSIEQKEEMLGKHLKGIEGIVRDIRRVVS
;
A
#
# COMPACT_ATOMS: atom_id res chain seq x y z
N MET A 1 -3.45 -2.47 -6.45
CA MET A 1 -3.95 -2.20 -5.08
C MET A 1 -5.18 -1.28 -5.03
N ARG A 2 -5.29 -0.25 -5.88
CA ARG A 2 -6.40 0.73 -5.78
C ARG A 2 -7.81 0.14 -5.93
N THR A 3 -8.01 -0.79 -6.86
CA THR A 3 -9.30 -1.48 -7.03
C THR A 3 -9.72 -2.23 -5.78
N PHE A 4 -8.79 -2.89 -5.09
CA PHE A 4 -9.07 -3.61 -3.85
C PHE A 4 -9.62 -2.68 -2.75
N GLU A 5 -9.03 -1.50 -2.60
CA GLU A 5 -9.48 -0.51 -1.60
C GLU A 5 -10.85 0.07 -1.96
N ALA A 6 -11.07 0.38 -3.25
CA ALA A 6 -12.35 0.90 -3.74
C ALA A 6 -13.51 -0.09 -3.53
N LEU A 7 -13.22 -1.40 -3.49
CA LEU A 7 -14.18 -2.46 -3.23
C LEU A 7 -14.33 -2.79 -1.74
N ASN A 8 -13.92 -1.90 -0.83
CA ASN A 8 -13.92 -2.12 0.63
C ASN A 8 -13.11 -3.37 1.05
N GLY A 9 -12.09 -3.75 0.28
CA GLY A 9 -11.31 -4.95 0.53
C GLY A 9 -10.68 -4.97 1.92
N LEU A 10 -10.24 -3.81 2.43
CA LEU A 10 -9.68 -3.68 3.78
C LEU A 10 -10.69 -4.07 4.86
N GLN A 11 -11.97 -3.70 4.70
CA GLN A 11 -13.02 -4.10 5.63
C GLN A 11 -13.24 -5.61 5.59
N THR A 12 -13.28 -6.20 4.39
CA THR A 12 -13.49 -7.64 4.18
C THR A 12 -12.37 -8.48 4.80
N ILE A 13 -11.10 -8.13 4.54
CA ILE A 13 -9.98 -8.86 5.14
C ILE A 13 -9.94 -8.67 6.66
N SER A 14 -10.37 -7.52 7.16
CA SER A 14 -10.46 -7.25 8.60
C SER A 14 -11.53 -8.08 9.28
N LEU A 15 -12.64 -8.35 8.60
CA LEU A 15 -13.69 -9.27 9.08
C LEU A 15 -13.17 -10.71 9.11
N LEU A 16 -12.53 -11.16 8.02
CA LEU A 16 -11.90 -12.48 7.95
C LEU A 16 -10.84 -12.65 9.05
N PHE A 17 -10.01 -11.64 9.29
CA PHE A 17 -8.95 -11.72 10.28
C PHE A 17 -9.48 -11.78 11.72
N ARG A 18 -10.58 -11.07 12.02
CA ARG A 18 -11.22 -11.04 13.35
C ARG A 18 -12.06 -12.28 13.63
N ASN A 19 -12.57 -12.95 12.60
CA ASN A 19 -13.37 -14.14 12.79
C ASN A 19 -12.50 -15.28 13.34
N ARG A 20 -12.82 -15.73 14.55
CA ARG A 20 -12.09 -16.81 15.25
C ARG A 20 -12.22 -18.16 14.56
N GLN A 21 -13.24 -18.35 13.72
CA GLN A 21 -13.45 -19.57 12.93
C GLN A 21 -12.63 -19.57 11.64
N THR A 22 -11.98 -18.46 11.27
CA THR A 22 -11.13 -18.41 10.09
C THR A 22 -9.95 -19.38 10.25
N PRO A 23 -9.74 -20.30 9.30
CA PRO A 23 -8.64 -21.26 9.36
C PRO A 23 -7.29 -20.54 9.48
N GLU A 24 -6.37 -21.11 10.26
CA GLU A 24 -5.05 -20.53 10.50
C GLU A 24 -4.28 -20.24 9.21
N LYS A 25 -4.34 -21.15 8.24
CA LYS A 25 -3.76 -20.97 6.90
C LYS A 25 -4.28 -19.70 6.19
N VAL A 26 -5.56 -19.38 6.35
CA VAL A 26 -6.17 -18.17 5.77
C VAL A 26 -5.72 -16.94 6.55
N ARG A 27 -5.66 -17.01 7.88
CA ARG A 27 -5.14 -15.91 8.72
C ARG A 27 -3.70 -15.57 8.37
N LEU A 28 -2.85 -16.58 8.12
CA LEU A 28 -1.47 -16.39 7.67
C LEU A 28 -1.42 -15.64 6.34
N ARG A 29 -2.24 -16.03 5.35
CA ARG A 29 -2.32 -15.32 4.06
C ARG A 29 -2.81 -13.89 4.21
N VAL A 30 -3.75 -13.63 5.13
CA VAL A 30 -4.19 -12.26 5.42
C VAL A 30 -3.06 -11.45 6.06
N THR A 31 -2.28 -12.03 6.98
CA THR A 31 -1.10 -11.37 7.56
C THR A 31 -0.05 -11.05 6.50
N GLU A 32 0.29 -12.00 5.63
CA GLU A 32 1.21 -11.76 4.51
C GLU A 32 0.69 -10.66 3.57
N PHE A 33 -0.60 -10.69 3.24
CA PHE A 33 -1.22 -9.63 2.46
C PHE A 33 -1.08 -8.26 3.13
N LEU A 34 -1.37 -8.16 4.43
CA LEU A 34 -1.23 -6.92 5.19
C LEU A 34 0.22 -6.43 5.24
N TYR A 35 1.18 -7.36 5.33
CA TYR A 35 2.60 -7.04 5.21
C TYR A 35 2.91 -6.38 3.87
N PHE A 36 2.55 -7.01 2.75
CA PHE A 36 2.78 -6.43 1.42
C PHE A 36 2.00 -5.14 1.18
N TYR A 37 0.78 -5.04 1.72
CA TYR A 37 -0.04 -3.84 1.63
C TYR A 37 0.63 -2.65 2.33
N LEU A 38 1.34 -2.88 3.43
CA LEU A 38 2.02 -1.83 4.20
C LEU A 38 3.45 -1.54 3.74
N LEU A 39 3.99 -2.27 2.76
CA LEU A 39 5.29 -1.92 2.16
C LEU A 39 5.21 -0.61 1.36
N PRO A 40 6.31 0.15 1.23
CA PRO A 40 6.37 1.27 0.31
C PRO A 40 6.00 0.83 -1.11
N GLU A 41 5.15 1.61 -1.77
CA GLU A 41 4.89 1.40 -3.18
C GLU A 41 6.05 2.03 -3.95
N VAL A 42 6.89 1.19 -4.57
CA VAL A 42 7.95 1.68 -5.44
C VAL A 42 7.30 2.07 -6.76
N GLU A 43 7.45 3.33 -7.17
CA GLU A 43 7.10 3.71 -8.55
C GLU A 43 8.03 2.92 -9.47
N ASP A 44 7.48 2.03 -10.31
CA ASP A 44 8.24 1.38 -11.38
C ASP A 44 8.66 2.47 -12.37
N SER A 45 9.75 3.16 -12.07
CA SER A 45 10.35 4.19 -12.91
C SER A 45 11.16 3.57 -14.06
N GLN A 46 10.63 2.52 -14.69
CA GLN A 46 11.26 1.82 -15.80
C GLN A 46 10.20 1.55 -16.88
N GLY A 47 9.96 2.58 -17.68
CA GLY A 47 9.14 2.47 -18.89
C GLY A 47 9.56 3.39 -20.02
N HIS A 48 10.08 4.60 -19.75
CA HIS A 48 10.54 5.49 -20.82
C HIS A 48 11.79 6.25 -20.41
N GLN A 49 12.86 5.98 -21.16
CA GLN A 49 14.21 6.48 -20.97
C GLN A 49 14.34 8.00 -21.22
N ARG A 50 15.45 8.56 -20.73
CA ARG A 50 16.16 9.79 -21.18
C ARG A 50 15.83 11.09 -20.43
N ASN A 51 16.28 11.21 -19.18
CA ASN A 51 17.29 12.21 -18.79
C ASN A 51 17.54 12.15 -17.28
N ARG A 52 18.70 11.58 -16.94
CA ARG A 52 19.21 11.39 -15.60
C ARG A 52 20.09 12.58 -15.21
N TYR A 53 19.56 13.80 -15.12
CA TYR A 53 20.23 14.88 -14.40
C TYR A 53 19.19 15.86 -13.88
N GLN A 54 19.28 16.16 -12.58
CA GLN A 54 18.46 17.11 -11.81
C GLN A 54 17.09 16.63 -11.32
N MET A 55 17.09 15.76 -10.30
CA MET A 55 16.14 15.92 -9.20
C MET A 55 16.71 15.28 -7.93
N ARG A 56 17.66 15.98 -7.33
CA ARG A 56 17.93 15.85 -5.90
C ARG A 56 17.14 16.97 -5.21
N GLU A 57 16.58 16.64 -4.05
CA GLU A 57 15.76 17.50 -3.17
C GLU A 57 14.33 17.81 -3.65
N SER A 58 13.46 16.80 -3.56
CA SER A 58 12.04 17.03 -3.31
C SER A 58 11.45 15.72 -2.81
N GLY A 59 11.21 15.64 -1.49
CA GLY A 59 10.55 14.50 -0.88
C GLY A 59 9.21 14.20 -1.56
N TYR A 60 8.88 12.91 -1.67
CA TYR A 60 7.55 12.42 -2.06
C TYR A 60 7.01 13.04 -3.37
N SER A 61 7.65 12.71 -4.51
CA SER A 61 7.01 12.97 -5.81
C SER A 61 5.88 11.97 -6.02
N SER A 62 4.71 12.37 -5.54
CA SER A 62 3.41 11.78 -5.85
C SER A 62 3.04 12.18 -7.29
N ALA A 63 3.65 11.56 -8.30
CA ALA A 63 3.38 11.94 -9.68
C ALA A 63 1.97 11.47 -10.09
N GLN A 64 0.98 12.28 -9.74
CA GLN A 64 -0.43 12.12 -10.08
C GLN A 64 -0.65 12.16 -11.60
N PHE A 65 0.34 12.57 -12.39
CA PHE A 65 0.27 12.63 -13.83
C PHE A 65 1.57 12.13 -14.48
N VAL A 66 1.41 11.26 -15.48
CA VAL A 66 2.45 10.82 -16.41
C VAL A 66 2.19 11.49 -17.76
N VAL A 67 3.23 12.00 -18.40
CA VAL A 67 3.12 12.60 -19.73
C VAL A 67 3.32 11.49 -20.77
N ILE A 68 2.31 11.28 -21.62
CA ILE A 68 2.37 10.35 -22.77
C ILE A 68 2.14 11.20 -24.02
N GLY A 69 3.20 11.44 -24.79
CA GLY A 69 3.16 12.39 -25.91
C GLY A 69 2.87 13.82 -25.43
N ASN A 70 1.80 14.45 -25.94
CA ASN A 70 1.35 15.78 -25.53
C ASN A 70 0.24 15.74 -24.46
N GLU A 71 -0.17 14.55 -24.00
CA GLU A 71 -1.27 14.39 -23.05
C GLU A 71 -0.75 14.12 -21.63
N ARG A 72 -1.42 14.74 -20.66
CA ARG A 72 -1.23 14.48 -19.23
C ARG A 72 -2.22 13.40 -18.80
N VAL A 73 -1.74 12.18 -18.60
CA VAL A 73 -2.56 11.05 -18.15
C VAL A 73 -2.38 10.87 -16.65
N MET A 74 -3.46 10.61 -15.91
CA MET A 74 -3.37 10.39 -14.46
C MET A 74 -2.52 9.16 -14.16
N GLY A 75 -1.41 9.36 -13.46
CA GLY A 75 -0.49 8.30 -13.05
C GLY A 75 -1.11 7.39 -11.98
N PRO A 76 -0.55 6.18 -11.77
CA PRO A 76 -0.96 5.33 -10.67
C PRO A 76 -0.78 6.08 -9.36
N LYS A 77 -1.89 6.38 -8.67
CA LYS A 77 -1.88 7.08 -7.39
C LYS A 77 -1.16 6.21 -6.36
N THR A 78 0.08 6.52 -6.03
CA THR A 78 0.77 5.89 -4.91
C THR A 78 0.16 6.39 -3.60
N ARG A 79 0.08 5.52 -2.59
CA ARG A 79 -0.32 5.89 -1.23
C ARG A 79 0.86 5.72 -0.31
N SER A 80 1.08 6.72 0.54
CA SER A 80 2.10 6.62 1.57
C SER A 80 1.73 5.51 2.56
N ILE A 81 2.72 5.03 3.31
CA ILE A 81 2.47 3.99 4.31
C ILE A 81 1.50 4.51 5.38
N GLU A 82 1.64 5.77 5.79
CA GLU A 82 0.82 6.41 6.81
C GLU A 82 -0.65 6.46 6.39
N GLN A 83 -0.93 6.78 5.13
CA GLN A 83 -2.30 6.76 4.57
C GLN A 83 -2.90 5.35 4.61
N LYS A 84 -2.08 4.35 4.30
CA LYS A 84 -2.49 2.94 4.33
C LYS A 84 -2.74 2.46 5.75
N GLU A 85 -1.93 2.89 6.72
CA GLU A 85 -2.12 2.63 8.14
C GLU A 85 -3.41 3.25 8.66
N GLU A 86 -3.68 4.52 8.32
CA GLU A 86 -4.91 5.21 8.71
C GLU A 86 -6.15 4.49 8.18
N MET A 87 -6.12 4.08 6.91
CA MET A 87 -7.22 3.32 6.29
C MET A 87 -7.45 1.96 6.96
N LEU A 88 -6.36 1.27 7.29
CA LEU A 88 -6.44 -0.04 7.93
C LEU A 88 -6.94 0.07 9.39
N GLY A 89 -6.51 1.12 10.11
CA GLY A 89 -6.94 1.42 11.48
C GLY A 89 -8.45 1.66 11.62
N LYS A 90 -9.13 2.10 10.56
CA LYS A 90 -10.60 2.25 10.53
C LYS A 90 -11.34 0.91 10.69
N HIS A 91 -10.72 -0.20 10.28
CA HIS A 91 -11.36 -1.52 10.26
C HIS A 91 -10.81 -2.48 11.32
N LEU A 92 -9.60 -2.24 11.82
CA LEU A 92 -8.94 -3.04 12.85
C LEU A 92 -8.47 -2.13 13.99
N LYS A 93 -9.33 -1.94 15.00
CA LYS A 93 -8.91 -1.31 16.26
C LYS A 93 -7.90 -2.24 16.96
N GLY A 94 -6.74 -1.71 17.35
CA GLY A 94 -5.64 -2.49 17.95
C GLY A 94 -4.66 -3.08 16.95
N ILE A 95 -4.81 -2.80 15.65
CA ILE A 95 -3.86 -3.26 14.63
C ILE A 95 -2.47 -2.63 14.78
N GLU A 96 -2.36 -1.53 15.52
CA GLU A 96 -1.06 -0.96 15.89
C GLU A 96 -0.15 -2.00 16.55
N GLY A 97 -0.70 -2.97 17.29
CA GLY A 97 0.08 -4.09 17.85
C GLY A 97 0.58 -5.04 16.77
N ILE A 98 -0.29 -5.44 15.84
CA ILE A 98 0.05 -6.37 14.75
C ILE A 98 0.99 -5.73 13.73
N VAL A 99 0.77 -4.45 13.37
CA VAL A 99 1.64 -3.68 12.49
C VAL A 99 3.01 -3.45 13.13
N ARG A 100 3.05 -3.18 14.44
CA ARG A 100 4.30 -3.08 15.21
C ARG A 100 5.02 -4.41 15.27
N ASP A 101 4.33 -5.52 15.50
CA ASP A 101 4.90 -6.87 15.49
C ASP A 101 5.44 -7.24 14.10
N ILE A 102 4.71 -6.92 13.02
CA ILE A 102 5.15 -7.13 11.63
C ILE A 102 6.39 -6.29 11.30
N ARG A 103 6.43 -5.01 11.70
CA ARG A 103 7.61 -4.14 11.47
C ARG A 103 8.84 -4.60 12.27
N ARG A 104 8.65 -5.19 13.45
CA ARG A 104 9.73 -5.69 14.33
C ARG A 104 10.44 -6.93 13.79
N VAL A 105 9.78 -7.73 12.96
CA VAL A 105 10.37 -8.91 12.31
C VAL A 105 11.29 -8.51 11.14
N VAL A 106 11.21 -7.27 10.68
CA VAL A 106 11.86 -6.77 9.45
C VAL A 106 13.00 -5.78 9.76
N SER A 107 13.27 -5.51 11.05
CA SER A 107 14.42 -4.69 11.52
C SER A 107 15.49 -5.60 12.12
#